data_AF-A0A328C103-F1
#
_entry.id   AF-A0A328C103-F1
#
_cell.length_a   1.000
_cell.length_b   1.000
_cell.length_c   1.000
_cell.angle_alpha   90.00
_cell.angle_beta   90.00
_cell.angle_gamma   90.00
#
_symmetry.space_group_name_H-M   'P 1'
#
loop_
_entity.id
_entity.type
_entity.pdbx_description
1 polymer ?
#
loop_
_entity_poly.entity_id
_entity_poly.type
_entity_poly.pdbx_seq_one_letter_code
_entity_poly.pdbx_strand_id
1 'polypeptide(L)' 'MLSSLSSQEKQLRQDAMHFAINNNALEGLIVSEQAKSLFSRWIDGEITLEQAEKEIYALWRK' A
#
# COMPACT_ATOMS: atom_id res chain seq x y z
N MET A 1 -12.80 -10.87 11.05
CA MET A 1 -11.71 -9.99 11.53
C MET A 1 -10.42 -10.69 11.15
N LEU A 2 -9.61 -10.13 10.23
CA LEU A 2 -8.27 -10.66 10.00
C LEU A 2 -7.52 -10.56 11.34
N SER A 3 -6.77 -11.61 11.72
CA SER A 3 -5.99 -11.64 12.96
C SER A 3 -5.20 -10.34 13.14
N SER A 4 -5.16 -9.79 14.36
CA SER A 4 -4.46 -8.55 14.65
C SER A 4 -3.04 -8.58 14.09
N LEU A 5 -2.72 -7.61 13.23
CA LEU A 5 -1.40 -7.47 12.61
C LEU A 5 -0.35 -7.26 13.71
N SER A 6 0.76 -8.01 13.69
CA SER A 6 1.84 -7.76 14.64
C SER A 6 2.52 -6.43 14.34
N SER A 7 3.09 -5.78 15.35
CA SER A 7 3.84 -4.53 15.17
C SER A 7 5.02 -4.72 14.20
N GLN A 8 5.65 -5.89 14.21
CA GLN A 8 6.75 -6.22 13.29
C GLN A 8 6.26 -6.28 11.84
N GLU A 9 5.15 -6.96 11.58
CA GLU A 9 4.57 -7.03 10.24
C GLU A 9 4.12 -5.65 9.75
N LYS A 10 3.52 -4.84 10.63
CA LYS A 10 3.17 -3.45 10.31
C LYS A 10 4.39 -2.64 9.87
N GLN A 11 5.49 -2.72 10.63
CA GLN A 11 6.73 -2.03 10.30
C GLN A 11 7.31 -2.49 8.96
N LEU A 12 7.33 -3.81 8.71
CA LEU A 12 7.79 -4.36 7.43
C LEU A 12 7.00 -3.82 6.25
N ARG A 13 5.67 -3.71 6.37
CA ARG A 13 4.82 -3.12 5.32
C ARG A 13 5.07 -1.64 5.14
N GLN A 14 5.26 -0.89 6.23
CA GLN A 14 5.60 0.54 6.17
C GLN A 14 6.92 0.76 5.43
N ASP A 15 7.95 -0.01 5.76
CA ASP A 15 9.28 0.10 5.14
C ASP A 15 9.22 -0.25 3.64
N ALA A 16 8.50 -1.32 3.29
CA ALA A 16 8.30 -1.72 1.90
C ALA A 16 7.59 -0.62 1.09
N MET A 17 6.54 0.00 1.66
CA MET A 17 5.80 1.05 0.97
C MET A 17 6.57 2.35 0.86
N HIS A 18 7.31 2.74 1.90
CA HIS A 18 8.21 3.89 1.83
C HIS A 18 9.27 3.69 0.74
N PHE A 19 9.88 2.52 0.67
CA PHE A 19 10.83 2.19 -0.39
C PHE A 19 10.19 2.31 -1.77
N ALA A 20 9.03 1.69 -2.00
CA ALA A 20 8.36 1.71 -3.30
C ALA A 20 7.93 3.12 -3.74
N ILE A 21 7.38 3.92 -2.82
CA ILE A 21 6.96 5.31 -3.12
C ILE A 21 8.18 6.18 -3.43
N ASN A 22 9.24 6.08 -2.62
CA ASN A 22 10.45 6.87 -2.82
C ASN A 22 11.18 6.47 -4.09
N ASN A 23 11.20 5.18 -4.44
CA ASN A 23 11.78 4.69 -5.69
C ASN A 23 11.08 5.31 -6.90
N ASN A 24 9.74 5.30 -6.94
CA ASN A 24 8.98 5.99 -7.99
C ASN A 24 9.29 7.50 -8.03
N ALA A 25 9.38 8.15 -6.86
CA ALA A 25 9.65 9.58 -6.78
C ALA A 25 11.04 9.95 -7.34
N LEU A 26 12.06 9.09 -7.20
CA LEU A 26 13.38 9.29 -7.80
C LEU A 26 13.33 9.34 -9.34
N GLU A 27 12.37 8.65 -9.94
CA GLU A 27 12.13 8.65 -11.38
C GLU A 27 11.13 9.75 -11.83
N GLY A 28 10.71 10.63 -10.91
CA GLY A 28 9.69 11.65 -11.18
C GLY A 28 8.27 11.10 -11.29
N LEU A 29 8.04 9.84 -10.90
CA LEU A 29 6.73 9.19 -10.91
C LEU A 29 6.03 9.42 -9.56
N ILE A 30 4.90 10.13 -9.59
CA ILE A 30 4.14 10.43 -8.39
C ILE A 30 3.05 9.38 -8.19
N VAL A 31 3.15 8.63 -7.09
CA VAL A 31 2.09 7.73 -6.64
C VAL A 31 0.87 8.56 -6.22
N SER A 32 -0.31 8.21 -6.76
CA SER A 32 -1.54 8.95 -6.46
C SER A 32 -1.97 8.81 -4.99
N GLU A 33 -2.67 9.81 -4.47
CA GLU A 33 -3.20 9.78 -3.10
C GLU A 33 -4.20 8.63 -2.88
N GLN A 34 -4.93 8.24 -3.93
CA GLN A 34 -5.83 7.08 -3.89
C GLN A 34 -5.05 5.78 -3.68
N ALA A 35 -3.93 5.59 -4.38
CA ALA A 35 -3.08 4.43 -4.17
C ALA A 35 -2.42 4.44 -2.78
N LYS A 36 -1.92 5.60 -2.32
CA LYS A 36 -1.36 5.76 -0.96
C LYS A 36 -2.36 5.40 0.13
N SER A 37 -3.63 5.78 -0.03
CA SER A 37 -4.70 5.41 0.90
C SER A 37 -4.90 3.89 0.98
N LEU A 38 -4.89 3.18 -0.16
CA LEU A 38 -4.98 1.72 -0.19
C LEU A 38 -3.78 1.05 0.50
N PHE A 39 -2.58 1.56 0.26
CA PHE A 39 -1.38 1.08 0.93
C PHE A 39 -1.43 1.28 2.45
N SER A 40 -1.93 2.43 2.92
CA SER A 40 -2.13 2.67 4.36
C SER A 40 -3.06 1.64 4.98
N ARG A 41 -4.21 1.39 4.35
CA ARG A 41 -5.19 0.38 4.83
C ARG A 41 -4.59 -1.03 4.87
N TRP A 42 -3.75 -1.38 3.89
CA TRP A 42 -3.02 -2.64 3.89
C TRP A 42 -1.95 -2.71 5.00
N ILE A 43 -1.19 -1.63 5.20
CA ILE A 43 -0.23 -1.48 6.30
C ILE A 43 -0.92 -1.67 7.66
N ASP A 44 -2.10 -1.09 7.83
CA ASP A 44 -2.88 -1.15 9.07
C ASP A 44 -3.61 -2.49 9.25
N GLY A 45 -3.56 -3.38 8.25
CA GLY A 45 -4.21 -4.69 8.27
C GLY A 45 -5.73 -4.63 8.08
N GLU A 46 -6.27 -3.50 7.64
CA GLU A 46 -7.69 -3.33 7.35
C GLU A 46 -8.12 -4.08 6.09
N ILE A 47 -7.19 -4.25 5.13
CA ILE A 47 -7.38 -5.01 3.90
C ILE A 47 -6.21 -5.97 3.66
N THR A 48 -6.46 -7.03 2.90
CA THR A 48 -5.40 -7.91 2.40
C THR A 48 -4.63 -7.25 1.25
N LEU A 49 -3.43 -7.78 0.95
CA LEU A 49 -2.67 -7.34 -0.22
C LEU A 49 -3.47 -7.55 -1.51
N GLU A 50 -4.11 -8.71 -1.66
CA GLU A 50 -4.96 -9.03 -2.82
C GLU A 50 -6.10 -8.01 -3.01
N GLN A 51 -6.72 -7.56 -1.92
CA GLN A 51 -7.74 -6.50 -1.97
C GLN A 51 -7.14 -5.17 -2.41
N ALA A 52 -5.98 -4.78 -1.86
CA ALA A 52 -5.28 -3.57 -2.26
C ALA A 52 -4.91 -3.59 -3.76
N GLU A 53 -4.34 -4.69 -4.26
CA GLU A 53 -3.99 -4.88 -5.68
C GLU A 53 -5.21 -4.76 -6.58
N LYS A 54 -6.31 -5.44 -6.23
CA LYS A 54 -7.56 -5.38 -7.00
C LYS A 54 -8.11 -3.95 -7.10
N GLU A 55 -8.11 -3.21 -5.99
CA GLU A 55 -8.55 -1.81 -5.96
C GLU A 55 -7.61 -0.91 -6.76
N ILE A 56 -6.29 -1.11 -6.64
CA ILE A 56 -5.29 -0.40 -7.46
C ILE A 56 -5.55 -0.64 -8.93
N TYR A 57 -5.64 -1.88 -9.42
CA TYR A 57 -5.92 -2.15 -10.83
C TYR A 57 -7.25 -1.58 -11.33
N ALA A 58 -8.23 -1.39 -10.44
CA ALA A 58 -9.48 -0.72 -10.79
C ALA A 58 -9.30 0.78 -11.03
N LEU A 59 -8.33 1.44 -10.38
CA LEU A 59 -8.03 2.87 -10.62
C LEU A 59 -7.53 3.13 -12.06
N TRP A 60 -6.84 2.16 -12.65
CA TRP A 60 -6.20 2.29 -13.98
C TRP A 60 -7.10 1.88 -15.14
N ARG A 61 -8.28 1.32 -14.85
CA ARG A 61 -9.28 0.90 -15.85
C ARG A 61 -10.33 1.98 -16.15
N LYS A 62 -10.05 3.24 -15.78
CA LYS A 62 -10.91 4.38 -16.09
C LYS A 62 -10.55 5.02 -17.42
#